data_AF-A0A6J1WMQ4-F1
#
_entry.id   AF-A0A6J1WMQ4-F1
#
_cell.length_a   1.000
_cell.length_b   1.000
_cell.length_c   1.000
_cell.angle_alpha   90.00
_cell.angle_beta   90.00
_cell.angle_gamma   90.00
#
_symmetry.space_group_name_H-M   'P 1'
#
loop_
_entity.id
_entity.type
_entity.pdbx_description
1 polymer ?
#
loop_
_entity_poly.entity_id
_entity_poly.type
_entity_poly.pdbx_seq_one_letter_code
_entity_poly.pdbx_strand_id
1 'polypeptide(L)'
;MAQWRSGSITNWEYLMRLNCLGGRSYNDLMQYPVFPFVIADYTSRILDLNNPASFRDLSKPMAVQNKNREQHYINTYNDLAAARRAGCSALSQQPHHYASLYSNSGGVLHYLVRLPPFTELFLNYQGKYCTRRRDT
;
A
#
# COMPACT_ATOMS: atom_id res chain seq x y z
N MET A 1 -20.22 -1.55 12.59
CA MET A 1 -20.74 -2.50 11.59
C MET A 1 -22.19 -2.20 11.22
N ALA A 2 -23.14 -2.25 12.16
CA ALA A 2 -24.58 -2.07 11.87
C ALA A 2 -24.91 -0.77 11.11
N GLN A 3 -24.38 0.38 11.56
CA GLN A 3 -24.61 1.69 10.93
C GLN A 3 -24.16 1.76 9.46
N TRP A 4 -23.09 1.06 9.09
CA TRP A 4 -22.62 1.02 7.70
C TRP A 4 -23.51 0.11 6.85
N ARG A 5 -23.87 -1.07 7.38
CA ARG A 5 -24.77 -2.01 6.70
C ARG A 5 -26.18 -1.44 6.51
N SER A 6 -26.64 -0.57 7.41
CA SER A 6 -27.92 0.15 7.29
C SER A 6 -27.85 1.41 6.41
N GLY A 7 -26.67 1.76 5.87
CA GLY A 7 -26.48 2.98 5.07
C GLY A 7 -26.51 4.28 5.86
N SER A 8 -26.48 4.23 7.20
CA SER A 8 -26.49 5.42 8.07
C SER A 8 -25.15 6.16 8.09
N ILE A 9 -24.07 5.50 7.67
CA ILE A 9 -22.75 6.10 7.44
C ILE A 9 -22.22 5.69 6.06
N THR A 10 -21.44 6.57 5.46
CA THR A 10 -20.81 6.37 4.16
C THR A 10 -19.66 5.34 4.22
N ASN A 11 -19.26 4.82 3.06
CA ASN A 11 -18.06 3.97 2.95
C ASN A 11 -16.81 4.67 3.47
N TRP A 12 -16.67 5.97 3.22
CA TRP A 12 -15.53 6.76 3.70
C TRP A 12 -15.48 6.83 5.23
N GLU A 13 -16.59 7.17 5.88
CA GLU A 13 -16.66 7.23 7.34
C GLU A 13 -16.40 5.87 7.98
N TYR A 14 -16.95 4.82 7.36
CA TYR A 14 -16.72 3.46 7.84
C TYR A 14 -15.23 3.06 7.75
N LEU A 15 -14.58 3.32 6.61
CA LEU A 15 -13.14 3.07 6.44
C LEU A 15 -12.29 3.93 7.38
N MET A 16 -12.65 5.19 7.62
CA MET A 16 -11.97 6.03 8.60
C MET A 16 -12.07 5.46 10.02
N ARG A 17 -13.25 4.97 10.41
CA ARG A 17 -13.44 4.31 11.72
C ARG A 17 -12.59 3.05 11.82
N LEU A 18 -12.53 2.23 10.76
CA LEU A 18 -11.66 1.04 10.74
C LEU A 18 -10.18 1.41 10.86
N ASN A 19 -9.72 2.46 10.18
CA ASN A 19 -8.35 2.96 10.30
C ASN A 19 -8.04 3.39 11.74
N CYS A 20 -8.92 4.19 12.35
CA CYS A 20 -8.77 4.65 13.73
C CYS A 20 -8.72 3.48 14.73
N LEU A 21 -9.64 2.51 14.61
CA LEU A 21 -9.64 1.30 15.45
C LEU A 21 -8.41 0.42 15.22
N GLY A 22 -7.84 0.45 14.02
CA GLY A 22 -6.58 -0.21 13.68
C GLY A 22 -5.33 0.53 14.15
N GLY A 23 -5.46 1.59 14.97
CA GLY A 23 -4.35 2.38 15.51
C GLY A 23 -3.76 3.40 14.53
N ARG A 24 -4.37 3.59 13.36
CA ARG A 24 -3.86 4.51 12.34
C ARG A 24 -4.25 5.95 12.65
N SER A 25 -3.33 6.87 12.38
CA SER A 25 -3.48 8.29 12.67
C SER A 25 -2.74 9.15 11.65
N TYR A 26 -3.21 10.38 11.45
CA TYR A 26 -2.51 11.37 10.63
C TYR A 26 -1.20 11.86 11.27
N ASN A 27 -1.01 11.62 12.57
CA ASN A 27 0.16 12.09 13.33
C ASN A 27 1.40 11.19 13.15
N ASP A 28 1.23 9.94 12.72
CA ASP A 28 2.32 9.01 12.45
C ASP A 28 2.32 8.59 10.98
N LEU A 29 3.34 9.04 10.23
CA LEU A 29 3.50 8.73 8.81
C LEU A 29 3.69 7.23 8.54
N MET A 30 4.21 6.47 9.51
CA MET A 30 4.36 5.01 9.37
C MET A 30 3.03 4.28 9.56
N GLN A 31 2.05 4.93 10.20
CA GLN A 31 0.73 4.38 10.50
C GLN A 31 -0.40 5.25 9.93
N TYR A 32 -0.16 5.85 8.77
CA TYR A 32 -1.12 6.74 8.13
C TYR A 32 -2.39 5.97 7.71
N PRO A 33 -3.58 6.60 7.68
CA PRO A 33 -4.80 5.94 7.20
C PRO A 33 -4.65 5.37 5.79
N VAL A 34 -5.16 4.16 5.58
CA VAL A 34 -5.10 3.44 4.30
C VAL A 34 -6.47 3.31 3.69
N PHE A 35 -6.53 3.57 2.38
CA PHE A 35 -7.70 3.41 1.55
C PHE A 35 -7.36 2.53 0.35
N PRO A 36 -8.31 1.68 -0.12
CA PRO A 36 -8.11 0.91 -1.33
C PRO A 36 -8.15 1.82 -2.56
N PHE A 37 -7.39 1.49 -3.59
CA PHE A 37 -7.61 2.12 -4.89
C PHE A 37 -8.83 1.50 -5.55
N VAL A 38 -9.83 2.33 -5.85
CA VAL A 38 -11.14 1.88 -6.34
C VAL A 38 -11.21 1.85 -7.86
N ILE A 39 -10.78 2.91 -8.54
CA ILE A 39 -10.83 3.01 -10.01
C ILE A 39 -9.69 2.20 -10.63
N ALA A 40 -9.96 1.44 -11.69
CA ALA A 40 -8.97 0.73 -12.49
C ALA A 40 -8.60 1.49 -13.77
N ASP A 41 -9.56 2.21 -14.36
CA ASP A 41 -9.39 2.91 -15.63
C ASP A 41 -8.94 4.37 -15.42
N TYR A 42 -7.69 4.64 -15.80
CA TYR A 42 -7.09 5.97 -15.82
C TYR A 42 -6.71 6.42 -17.24
N THR A 43 -7.18 5.69 -18.25
CA THR A 43 -6.80 5.89 -19.66
C THR A 43 -7.94 6.44 -20.50
N SER A 44 -9.19 6.08 -20.16
CA SER A 44 -10.35 6.60 -20.87
C SER A 44 -10.53 8.09 -20.62
N ARG A 45 -10.91 8.82 -21.67
CA ARG A 45 -11.23 10.25 -21.58
C ARG A 45 -12.44 10.53 -20.69
N ILE A 46 -13.42 9.62 -20.71
CA ILE A 46 -14.63 9.68 -19.88
C ILE A 46 -14.70 8.37 -19.10
N LEU A 47 -14.80 8.49 -17.78
CA LEU A 47 -14.90 7.35 -16.87
C LEU A 47 -16.36 6.91 -16.75
N ASP A 48 -16.67 5.70 -17.20
CA ASP A 48 -18.00 5.10 -17.04
C ASP A 48 -18.11 4.36 -15.70
N LEU A 49 -18.92 4.90 -14.78
CA LEU A 49 -19.13 4.32 -13.46
C LEU A 49 -20.13 3.15 -13.46
N ASN A 50 -20.78 2.86 -14.58
CA ASN A 50 -21.64 1.69 -14.72
C ASN A 50 -20.87 0.47 -15.26
N ASN A 51 -19.68 0.68 -15.80
CA ASN A 51 -18.84 -0.39 -16.30
C ASN A 51 -18.05 -1.05 -15.15
N PRO A 52 -18.26 -2.35 -14.85
CA PRO A 52 -17.51 -3.05 -13.82
C PRO A 52 -16.00 -3.04 -14.06
N ALA A 53 -15.54 -2.98 -15.32
CA ALA A 53 -14.12 -2.94 -15.66
C ALA A 53 -13.44 -1.63 -15.27
N SER A 54 -14.19 -0.57 -14.99
CA SER A 54 -13.67 0.70 -14.50
C SER A 54 -13.28 0.65 -13.01
N PHE A 55 -13.62 -0.44 -12.31
CA PHE A 55 -13.31 -0.66 -10.90
C PHE A 55 -12.32 -1.80 -10.69
N ARG A 56 -11.52 -1.70 -9.63
CA ARG A 56 -10.60 -2.77 -9.20
C ARG A 56 -11.34 -3.86 -8.45
N ASP A 57 -10.80 -5.07 -8.53
CA ASP A 57 -11.28 -6.20 -7.74
C ASP A 57 -10.82 -6.05 -6.29
N LEU A 58 -11.73 -5.60 -5.41
CA LEU A 58 -11.45 -5.38 -3.99
C LEU A 58 -11.27 -6.69 -3.20
N SER A 59 -11.55 -7.85 -3.79
CA SER A 59 -11.22 -9.15 -3.17
C SER A 59 -9.73 -9.48 -3.28
N LYS A 60 -8.98 -8.73 -4.09
CA LYS A 60 -7.57 -9.00 -4.40
C LYS A 60 -6.64 -7.86 -3.96
N PRO A 61 -5.42 -8.19 -3.49
CA PRO A 61 -4.38 -7.19 -3.27
C PRO A 61 -4.01 -6.42 -4.55
N MET A 62 -3.50 -5.20 -4.39
CA MET A 62 -3.06 -4.34 -5.51
C MET A 62 -2.03 -5.01 -6.43
N ALA A 63 -1.15 -5.83 -5.87
CA ALA A 63 -0.07 -6.48 -6.59
C ALA A 63 -0.54 -7.50 -7.64
N VAL A 64 -1.73 -8.09 -7.45
CA VAL A 64 -2.28 -9.19 -8.27
C VAL A 64 -3.59 -8.81 -8.96
N GLN A 65 -3.85 -7.51 -9.11
CA GLN A 65 -4.94 -7.01 -9.97
C GLN A 65 -4.74 -7.51 -11.42
N ASN A 66 -3.49 -7.66 -11.85
CA ASN A 66 -3.14 -8.39 -13.07
C ASN A 66 -2.78 -9.85 -12.73
N LYS A 67 -3.59 -10.79 -13.23
CA LYS A 67 -3.39 -12.24 -13.04
C LYS A 67 -2.01 -12.73 -13.45
N ASN A 68 -1.37 -12.11 -14.44
CA ASN A 68 -0.04 -12.52 -14.90
C ASN A 68 1.05 -12.35 -13.82
N ARG A 69 0.82 -11.50 -12.82
CA ARG A 69 1.75 -11.30 -11.70
C ARG A 69 1.50 -12.24 -10.52
N GLU A 70 0.37 -12.93 -10.48
CA GLU A 70 -0.01 -13.79 -9.36
C GLU A 70 0.99 -14.94 -9.19
N GLN A 71 1.36 -15.60 -10.29
CA GLN A 71 2.33 -16.71 -10.26
C GLN A 71 3.70 -16.27 -9.73
N HIS A 72 4.12 -15.04 -10.04
CA HIS A 72 5.39 -14.51 -9.54
C HIS A 72 5.42 -14.49 -8.01
N TYR A 73 4.39 -13.94 -7.36
CA TYR A 73 4.33 -13.85 -5.90
C TYR A 73 4.12 -15.20 -5.20
N ILE A 74 3.44 -16.14 -5.87
CA ILE A 74 3.33 -17.53 -5.40
C ILE A 74 4.71 -18.19 -5.44
N ASN A 75 5.44 -18.07 -6.55
CA ASN A 75 6.78 -18.63 -6.71
C ASN A 75 7.75 -18.04 -5.69
N THR A 76 7.75 -16.71 -5.50
CA THR A 76 8.60 -16.05 -4.49
C THR A 76 8.39 -16.65 -3.10
N TYR A 77 7.14 -16.86 -2.68
CA TYR A 77 6.86 -17.49 -1.38
C TYR A 77 7.39 -18.93 -1.32
N ASN A 78 7.14 -19.72 -2.37
CA ASN A 78 7.56 -21.12 -2.44
C ASN A 78 9.09 -21.27 -2.40
N ASP A 79 9.80 -20.39 -3.12
CA ASP A 79 11.26 -20.35 -3.16
C ASP A 79 11.83 -19.99 -1.78
N LEU A 80 11.25 -18.98 -1.11
CA LEU A 80 11.63 -18.62 0.27
C LEU A 80 11.35 -19.75 1.26
N ALA A 81 10.22 -20.44 1.12
CA ALA A 81 9.86 -21.59 1.95
C ALA A 81 10.79 -22.79 1.71
N ALA A 82 11.23 -23.02 0.47
CA ALA A 82 12.21 -24.04 0.12
C ALA A 82 13.59 -23.70 0.68
N ALA A 83 14.07 -22.47 0.50
CA ALA A 83 15.36 -22.01 1.03
C ALA A 83 15.42 -22.12 2.56
N ARG A 84 14.32 -21.77 3.25
CA ARG A 84 14.21 -21.92 4.71
C ARG A 84 14.28 -23.39 5.14
N ARG A 85 13.61 -24.31 4.43
CA ARG A 85 13.67 -25.75 4.71
C ARG A 85 15.07 -26.34 4.48
N ALA A 86 15.80 -25.83 3.49
CA ALA A 86 17.16 -26.25 3.17
C ALA A 86 18.23 -25.72 4.15
N GLY A 87 17.84 -24.93 5.16
CA GLY A 87 18.79 -24.34 6.13
C GLY A 87 19.66 -23.23 5.54
N CYS A 88 19.37 -22.75 4.33
CA CYS A 88 20.07 -21.63 3.71
C CYS A 88 19.71 -20.33 4.46
N SER A 89 20.59 -19.90 5.37
CA SER A 89 20.37 -18.74 6.25
C SER A 89 20.48 -17.38 5.58
N ALA A 90 20.77 -17.32 4.26
CA ALA A 90 21.03 -16.07 3.55
C ALA A 90 19.87 -15.06 3.62
N LEU A 91 18.65 -15.53 3.91
CA LEU A 91 17.51 -14.69 4.25
C LEU A 91 16.87 -15.27 5.51
N SER A 92 17.25 -14.75 6.69
CA SER A 92 16.59 -15.06 7.98
C SER A 92 15.10 -14.67 8.05
N GLN A 93 14.51 -14.28 6.92
CA GLN A 93 13.14 -13.81 6.78
C GLN A 93 12.18 -14.99 6.67
N GLN A 94 10.99 -14.81 7.23
CA GLN A 94 9.89 -15.76 7.01
C GLN A 94 9.43 -15.69 5.55
N PRO A 95 8.94 -16.81 4.98
CA PRO A 95 8.35 -16.81 3.64
C PRO A 95 7.21 -15.79 3.55
N HIS A 96 7.23 -14.96 2.53
CA HIS A 96 6.26 -13.90 2.31
C HIS A 96 5.99 -13.71 0.82
N HIS A 97 4.80 -13.24 0.47
CA HIS A 97 4.47 -12.91 -0.91
C HIS A 97 4.99 -11.53 -1.31
N TYR A 98 4.99 -10.57 -0.37
CA TYR A 98 5.34 -9.18 -0.66
C TYR A 98 6.44 -8.71 0.29
N ALA A 99 7.59 -8.32 -0.26
CA ALA A 99 8.69 -7.76 0.52
C ALA A 99 8.41 -6.31 0.97
N SER A 100 7.53 -5.61 0.24
CA SER A 100 7.17 -4.21 0.51
C SER A 100 5.75 -4.10 1.06
N LEU A 101 5.57 -3.20 2.03
CA LEU A 101 4.27 -2.90 2.62
C LEU A 101 3.49 -1.87 1.78
N TYR A 102 2.17 -2.01 1.79
CA TYR A 102 1.24 -1.10 1.10
C TYR A 102 1.15 0.29 1.74
N SER A 103 1.66 0.44 2.97
CA SER A 103 1.65 1.69 3.74
C SER A 103 3.04 1.90 4.33
N ASN A 104 3.64 3.04 4.01
CA ASN A 104 4.93 3.46 4.53
C ASN A 104 5.04 4.99 4.44
N SER A 105 5.90 5.58 5.26
CA SER A 105 6.09 7.03 5.34
C SER A 105 6.53 7.65 4.00
N GLY A 106 7.42 6.97 3.27
CA GLY A 106 7.85 7.43 1.94
C GLY A 106 6.70 7.57 0.95
N GLY A 107 5.76 6.63 0.95
CA GLY A 107 4.54 6.69 0.14
C GLY A 107 3.67 7.88 0.50
N VAL A 108 3.42 8.10 1.79
CA VAL A 108 2.61 9.25 2.27
C VAL A 108 3.26 10.58 1.87
N LEU A 109 4.56 10.73 2.12
CA LEU A 109 5.28 11.95 1.77
C LEU A 109 5.30 12.19 0.26
N HIS A 110 5.44 11.15 -0.55
CA HIS A 110 5.38 11.26 -2.00
C HIS A 110 3.99 11.69 -2.48
N TYR A 111 2.91 11.11 -1.93
CA TYR A 111 1.54 11.49 -2.29
C TYR A 111 1.23 12.96 -1.94
N LEU A 112 1.74 13.44 -0.81
CA LEU A 112 1.43 14.78 -0.29
C LEU A 112 2.51 15.83 -0.58
N VAL A 113 3.50 15.53 -1.44
CA VAL A 113 4.69 16.36 -1.66
C VAL A 113 4.40 17.83 -2.03
N ARG A 114 3.23 18.12 -2.59
CA ARG A 114 2.81 19.47 -2.99
C ARG A 114 2.15 20.29 -1.88
N LEU A 115 1.99 19.72 -0.68
CA LEU A 115 1.34 20.35 0.46
C LEU A 115 2.35 20.57 1.59
N PRO A 116 2.47 21.79 2.15
CA PRO A 116 3.18 21.99 3.42
C PRO A 116 2.45 21.28 4.58
N PRO A 117 3.17 20.73 5.59
CA PRO A 117 4.62 20.66 5.72
C PRO A 117 5.26 19.45 5.01
N PHE A 118 4.49 18.65 4.25
CA PHE A 118 4.97 17.41 3.65
C PHE A 118 6.07 17.62 2.60
N THR A 119 6.09 18.77 1.92
CA THR A 119 7.20 19.14 1.01
C THR A 119 8.54 19.14 1.74
N GLU A 120 8.63 19.83 2.88
CA GLU A 120 9.86 19.92 3.69
C GLU A 120 10.20 18.56 4.31
N LEU A 121 9.21 17.85 4.81
CA LEU A 121 9.39 16.50 5.35
C LEU A 121 9.93 15.53 4.29
N PHE A 122 9.44 15.62 3.04
CA PHE A 122 9.93 14.82 1.92
C PHE A 122 11.38 15.18 1.54
N LEU A 123 11.70 16.48 1.45
CA LEU A 123 13.07 16.94 1.20
C LEU A 123 14.04 16.47 2.29
N ASN A 124 13.63 16.55 3.56
CA ASN A 124 14.42 16.05 4.69
C ASN A 124 14.57 14.52 4.66
N TYR A 125 13.50 13.80 4.30
CA TYR A 125 13.53 12.35 4.14
C TYR A 125 14.53 11.94 3.05
N GLN A 126 14.56 12.61 1.90
CA GLN A 126 15.50 12.33 0.80
C GLN A 126 16.92 12.87 1.07
N GLY A 127 17.04 14.07 1.64
CA GLY A 127 18.30 14.75 1.91
C GLY A 127 19.18 14.01 2.91
N LYS A 128 18.59 13.32 3.90
CA LYS A 128 19.31 12.41 4.81
C LYS A 128 19.96 11.22 4.09
N TYR A 129 19.54 10.87 2.87
CA TYR A 129 20.20 9.85 2.05
C TYR A 129 21.25 10.42 1.09
N CYS A 130 21.20 11.72 0.75
CA CYS A 130 22.13 12.34 -0.20
C CYS A 130 23.43 12.84 0.45
N THR A 131 23.44 13.12 1.76
CA THR A 131 24.66 13.51 2.49
C THR A 131 25.48 12.33 3.03
N ARG A 132 24.96 11.10 3.01
CA ARG A 132 25.68 9.90 3.50
C ARG A 132 26.44 9.09 2.44
N ARG A 133 26.45 9.55 1.17
CA ARG A 133 27.12 8.90 0.03
C ARG A 133 28.25 9.74 -0.59
N ARG A 134 28.68 10.82 0.07
CA ARG A 134 29.77 11.68 -0.43
C ARG A 134 31.04 11.71 0.43
N ASP A 135 31.07 10.95 1.52
CA ASP A 135 32.25 10.81 2.39
C ASP A 135 32.69 9.34 2.47
N THR A 136 33.20 8.80 1.36
CA THR A 136 34.17 7.68 1.27
C THR A 136 34.87 7.74 -0.07
#